data_AF-A0A553BUH0-F1
#
_entry.id   AF-A0A553BUH0-F1
#
_cell.length_a   1.000
_cell.length_b   1.000
_cell.length_c   1.000
_cell.angle_alpha   90.00
_cell.angle_beta   90.00
_cell.angle_gamma   90.00
#
_symmetry.space_group_name_H-M   'P 1'
#
loop_
_entity.id
_entity.type
_entity.pdbx_description
1 polymer ?
#
loop_
_entity_poly.entity_id
_entity_poly.type
_entity_poly.pdbx_seq_one_letter_code
_entity_poly.pdbx_strand_id
1 'polypeptide(L)'
;MRLKNLKSKTVCFLLVIALILQSCSVYKKTPVTLDEAVTADRKVLVVKVDNTKLKFIRIEQIDGIYYGRIKTRGGIEKIPLTESDLKTIRVLDKTATTMGNVAIVVGSIGTVLLVVAAIELSDLGDNWGNWGY
;
A
#
# COMPACT_ATOMS: atom_id res chain seq x y z
N MET A 1 -28.84 16.69 21.16
CA MET A 1 -27.36 16.52 21.20
C MET A 1 -26.84 15.23 20.54
N ARG A 2 -27.60 14.53 19.66
CA ARG A 2 -27.20 13.22 19.09
C ARG A 2 -26.75 13.24 17.62
N LEU A 3 -27.10 14.24 16.82
CA LEU A 3 -26.70 14.32 15.40
C LEU A 3 -25.21 14.66 15.18
N LYS A 4 -24.64 15.57 15.98
CA LYS A 4 -23.23 15.99 15.85
C LYS A 4 -22.23 14.82 16.02
N ASN A 5 -22.58 13.84 16.86
CA ASN A 5 -21.74 12.67 17.14
C ASN A 5 -21.80 11.58 16.05
N LEU A 6 -22.84 11.56 15.22
CA LEU A 6 -22.94 10.62 14.09
C LEU A 6 -22.14 11.12 12.87
N LYS A 7 -22.16 12.46 12.63
CA LYS A 7 -21.34 13.12 11.59
C LYS A 7 -19.83 12.87 11.81
N SER A 8 -19.32 13.00 13.04
CA SER A 8 -17.88 12.74 13.29
C SER A 8 -17.51 11.26 13.24
N LYS A 9 -18.41 10.35 13.65
CA LYS A 9 -18.15 8.90 13.59
C LYS A 9 -17.98 8.39 12.16
N THR A 10 -18.81 8.83 11.23
CA THR A 10 -18.71 8.43 9.81
C THR A 10 -17.43 8.95 9.17
N VAL A 11 -17.07 10.21 9.42
CA VAL A 11 -15.81 10.80 8.91
C VAL A 11 -14.59 10.09 9.51
N CYS A 12 -14.59 9.82 10.82
CA CYS A 12 -13.52 9.05 11.46
C CYS A 12 -13.40 7.64 10.87
N PHE A 13 -14.52 6.97 10.60
CA PHE A 13 -14.51 5.63 10.01
C PHE A 13 -13.91 5.62 8.60
N LEU A 14 -14.28 6.59 7.75
CA LEU A 14 -13.72 6.74 6.40
C LEU A 14 -12.22 7.06 6.44
N LEU A 15 -11.78 7.91 7.35
CA LEU A 15 -10.37 8.21 7.57
C LEU A 15 -9.58 6.97 8.02
N VAL A 16 -10.11 6.20 8.96
CA VAL A 16 -9.46 4.95 9.42
C VAL A 16 -9.29 3.97 8.27
N ILE A 17 -10.34 3.76 7.46
CA ILE A 17 -10.24 2.90 6.26
C ILE A 17 -9.15 3.42 5.32
N ALA A 18 -9.17 4.72 5.00
CA ALA A 18 -8.18 5.32 4.12
C ALA A 18 -6.74 5.14 4.62
N LEU A 19 -6.50 5.31 5.93
CA LEU A 19 -5.18 5.13 6.54
C LEU A 19 -4.70 3.68 6.46
N ILE A 20 -5.59 2.70 6.63
CA ILE A 20 -5.24 1.27 6.53
C ILE A 20 -4.81 0.90 5.09
N LEU A 21 -5.35 1.58 4.07
CA LEU A 21 -5.03 1.30 2.66
C LEU A 21 -3.65 1.85 2.21
N GLN A 22 -3.00 2.74 2.98
CA GLN A 22 -1.77 3.44 2.55
C GLN A 22 -0.50 2.57 2.47
N SER A 23 -0.51 1.32 2.94
CA SER A 23 0.69 0.47 3.01
C SER A 23 0.75 -0.63 1.93
N CYS A 24 0.09 -0.42 0.79
CA CYS A 24 0.18 -1.39 -0.32
C CYS A 24 1.51 -1.27 -1.08
N SER A 25 2.09 -2.41 -1.44
CA SER A 25 3.28 -2.51 -2.31
C SER A 25 2.89 -3.22 -3.58
N VAL A 26 3.06 -2.55 -4.73
CA VAL A 26 2.70 -3.07 -6.05
C VAL A 26 3.94 -3.64 -6.72
N TYR A 27 3.87 -4.91 -7.09
CA TYR A 27 4.95 -5.60 -7.81
C TYR A 27 4.66 -5.60 -9.31
N LYS A 28 5.72 -5.58 -10.12
CA LYS A 28 5.60 -5.73 -11.57
C LYS A 28 4.88 -7.04 -11.90
N LYS A 29 4.01 -7.00 -12.91
CA LYS A 29 3.29 -8.19 -13.40
C LYS A 29 4.22 -9.14 -14.12
N THR A 30 5.18 -8.60 -14.87
CA THR A 30 6.20 -9.37 -15.58
C THR A 30 7.22 -9.94 -14.58
N PRO A 31 7.42 -11.26 -14.58
CA PRO A 31 8.52 -11.85 -13.84
C PRO A 31 9.86 -11.39 -14.44
N VAL A 32 10.89 -11.34 -13.61
CA VAL A 32 12.27 -10.96 -13.98
C VAL A 32 13.23 -12.11 -13.63
N THR A 33 14.46 -12.04 -14.15
CA THR A 33 15.53 -12.99 -13.77
C THR A 33 16.21 -12.59 -12.46
N LEU A 34 17.06 -13.46 -11.91
CA LEU A 34 17.86 -13.15 -10.72
C LEU A 34 18.84 -11.99 -10.98
N ASP A 35 19.52 -11.98 -12.14
CA ASP A 35 20.42 -10.89 -12.56
C ASP A 35 19.71 -9.54 -12.62
N GLU A 36 18.53 -9.50 -13.25
CA GLU A 36 17.72 -8.29 -13.32
C GLU A 36 17.27 -7.84 -11.91
N ALA A 37 16.94 -8.79 -11.03
CA ALA A 37 16.52 -8.49 -9.67
C ALA A 37 17.67 -7.98 -8.79
N VAL A 38 18.91 -8.45 -9.01
CA VAL A 38 20.13 -7.91 -8.36
C VAL A 38 20.37 -6.49 -8.85
N THR A 39 20.36 -6.28 -10.17
CA THR A 39 20.58 -4.97 -10.79
C THR A 39 19.53 -3.95 -10.37
N ALA A 40 18.29 -4.38 -10.16
CA ALA A 40 17.20 -3.49 -9.77
C ALA A 40 17.38 -2.88 -8.36
N ASP A 41 18.15 -3.52 -7.47
CA ASP A 41 18.38 -3.12 -6.05
C ASP A 41 17.10 -2.65 -5.33
N ARG A 42 16.03 -3.42 -5.46
CA ARG A 42 14.69 -3.08 -4.96
C ARG A 42 14.08 -4.26 -4.22
N LYS A 43 12.98 -4.01 -3.51
CA LYS A 43 12.17 -5.08 -2.90
C LYS A 43 11.73 -6.07 -3.97
N VAL A 44 11.86 -7.35 -3.67
CA VAL A 44 11.53 -8.44 -4.60
C VAL A 44 10.59 -9.41 -3.93
N LEU A 45 9.51 -9.77 -4.62
CA LEU A 45 8.64 -10.87 -4.26
C LEU A 45 9.10 -12.11 -5.03
N VAL A 46 9.55 -13.11 -4.29
CA VAL A 46 9.90 -14.41 -4.83
C VAL A 46 8.78 -15.39 -4.49
N VAL A 47 8.31 -16.10 -5.50
CA VAL A 47 7.37 -17.20 -5.36
C VAL A 47 8.14 -18.48 -5.63
N LYS A 48 8.20 -19.36 -4.65
CA LYS A 48 8.82 -20.68 -4.76
C LYS A 48 7.89 -21.67 -5.47
N VAL A 49 8.42 -22.81 -5.88
CA VAL A 49 7.67 -23.90 -6.55
C VAL A 49 6.53 -24.43 -5.68
N ASP A 50 6.71 -24.47 -4.36
CA ASP A 50 5.70 -24.81 -3.35
C ASP A 50 4.60 -23.74 -3.17
N ASN A 51 4.60 -22.68 -4.00
CA ASN A 51 3.79 -21.47 -3.89
C ASN A 51 4.03 -20.61 -2.64
N THR A 52 5.10 -20.88 -1.87
CA THR A 52 5.52 -20.01 -0.77
C THR A 52 5.97 -18.66 -1.32
N LYS A 53 5.42 -17.58 -0.76
CA LYS A 53 5.73 -16.21 -1.17
C LYS A 53 6.66 -15.56 -0.16
N LEU A 54 7.87 -15.21 -0.58
CA LEU A 54 8.87 -14.53 0.24
C LEU A 54 9.10 -13.12 -0.27
N LYS A 55 9.07 -12.14 0.64
CA LYS A 55 9.33 -10.73 0.34
C LYS A 55 10.74 -10.39 0.81
N PHE A 56 11.64 -10.16 -0.14
CA PHE A 56 13.01 -9.74 0.11
C PHE A 56 13.14 -8.21 0.00
N ILE A 57 14.02 -7.65 0.81
CA ILE A 57 14.43 -6.24 0.74
C ILE A 57 15.15 -5.98 -0.58
N ARG A 58 16.03 -6.92 -0.97
CA ARG A 58 16.74 -6.98 -2.25
C ARG A 58 17.35 -8.35 -2.45
N ILE A 59 17.78 -8.63 -3.69
CA ILE A 59 18.60 -9.79 -4.04
C ILE A 59 20.03 -9.29 -4.23
N GLU A 60 21.00 -10.07 -3.77
CA GLU A 60 22.43 -9.83 -3.95
C GLU A 60 23.10 -11.07 -4.53
N GLN A 61 24.13 -10.86 -5.34
CA GLN A 61 24.99 -11.94 -5.80
C GLN A 61 26.34 -11.80 -5.10
N ILE A 62 26.80 -12.90 -4.49
CA ILE A 62 28.10 -12.98 -3.82
C ILE A 62 28.76 -14.26 -4.33
N ASP A 63 29.94 -14.16 -4.92
CA ASP A 63 30.70 -15.29 -5.47
C ASP A 63 29.89 -16.18 -6.43
N GLY A 64 29.02 -15.57 -7.24
CA GLY A 64 28.15 -16.25 -8.21
C GLY A 64 26.88 -16.87 -7.60
N ILE A 65 26.71 -16.83 -6.27
CA ILE A 65 25.53 -17.34 -5.58
C ILE A 65 24.57 -16.20 -5.26
N TYR A 66 23.28 -16.42 -5.55
CA TYR A 66 22.23 -15.45 -5.25
C TYR A 66 21.70 -15.59 -3.83
N TYR A 67 21.54 -14.46 -3.15
CA TYR A 67 21.00 -14.36 -1.80
C TYR A 67 19.86 -13.33 -1.75
N GLY A 68 18.71 -13.74 -1.24
CA GLY A 68 17.63 -12.83 -0.86
C GLY A 68 17.85 -12.29 0.56
N ARG A 69 17.85 -10.97 0.73
CA ARG A 69 17.94 -10.34 2.05
C ARG A 69 16.57 -10.09 2.63
N ILE A 70 16.27 -10.66 3.78
CA ILE A 70 14.97 -10.51 4.45
C ILE A 70 15.17 -9.86 5.82
N LYS A 71 14.24 -8.98 6.22
CA LYS A 71 14.25 -8.37 7.55
C LYS A 71 13.46 -9.27 8.50
N THR A 72 14.14 -9.86 9.46
CA THR A 72 13.53 -10.62 10.56
C THR A 72 13.60 -9.81 11.86
N ARG A 73 13.03 -10.33 12.94
CA ARG A 73 13.03 -9.67 14.26
C ARG A 73 14.45 -9.48 14.82
N GLY A 74 15.39 -10.34 14.43
CA GLY A 74 16.79 -10.33 14.87
C GLY A 74 17.75 -9.54 13.97
N GLY A 75 17.30 -9.06 12.80
CA GLY A 75 18.15 -8.31 11.89
C GLY A 75 17.87 -8.59 10.41
N ILE A 76 18.91 -8.48 9.58
CA ILE A 76 18.84 -8.82 8.16
C ILE A 76 19.46 -10.20 7.99
N GLU A 77 18.65 -11.16 7.56
CA GLU A 77 19.08 -12.51 7.24
C GLU A 77 19.27 -12.65 5.73
N LYS A 78 20.22 -13.49 5.33
CA LYS A 78 20.51 -13.83 3.93
C LYS A 78 20.02 -15.25 3.69
N ILE A 79 19.15 -15.43 2.70
CA ILE A 79 18.62 -16.73 2.30
C ILE A 79 19.16 -17.05 0.91
N PRO A 80 19.86 -18.17 0.70
CA PRO A 80 20.30 -18.58 -0.63
C PRO A 80 19.11 -18.85 -1.54
N LEU A 81 19.21 -18.42 -2.79
CA LEU A 81 18.18 -18.58 -3.81
C LEU A 81 18.73 -19.47 -4.94
N THR A 82 18.09 -20.63 -5.13
CA THR A 82 18.43 -21.58 -6.19
C THR A 82 17.34 -21.55 -7.26
N GLU A 83 17.70 -21.41 -8.52
CA GLU A 83 16.74 -21.30 -9.63
C GLU A 83 15.74 -22.46 -9.72
N SER A 84 16.15 -23.67 -9.35
CA SER A 84 15.30 -24.87 -9.32
C SER A 84 14.08 -24.72 -8.40
N ASP A 85 14.21 -23.91 -7.35
CA ASP A 85 13.19 -23.78 -6.30
C ASP A 85 12.30 -22.55 -6.55
N LEU A 86 12.57 -21.78 -7.60
CA LEU A 86 11.89 -20.53 -7.90
C LEU A 86 10.88 -20.72 -9.03
N LYS A 87 9.65 -20.25 -8.79
CA LYS A 87 8.59 -20.21 -9.78
C LYS A 87 8.53 -18.87 -10.48
N THR A 88 8.56 -17.77 -9.72
CA THR A 88 8.58 -16.41 -10.28
C THR A 88 9.30 -15.45 -9.36
N ILE A 89 9.96 -14.45 -9.95
CA ILE A 89 10.62 -13.36 -9.25
C ILE A 89 9.99 -12.07 -9.76
N ARG A 90 9.49 -11.22 -8.87
CA ARG A 90 8.83 -9.96 -9.24
C ARG A 90 9.42 -8.81 -8.46
N VAL A 91 9.97 -7.84 -9.16
CA VAL A 91 10.52 -6.63 -8.56
C VAL A 91 9.40 -5.63 -8.24
N LEU A 92 9.57 -4.89 -7.14
CA LEU A 92 8.67 -3.81 -6.76
C LEU A 92 8.61 -2.73 -7.85
N ASP A 93 7.39 -2.41 -8.27
CA ASP A 93 7.14 -1.25 -9.09
C ASP A 93 7.06 0.00 -8.20
N LYS A 94 8.20 0.70 -8.07
CA LYS A 94 8.31 1.91 -7.24
C LYS A 94 7.33 2.99 -7.71
N THR A 95 7.15 3.15 -9.02
CA THR A 95 6.30 4.17 -9.59
C THR A 95 4.84 3.87 -9.29
N ALA A 96 4.38 2.65 -9.60
CA ALA A 96 3.00 2.25 -9.34
C ALA A 96 2.67 2.25 -7.83
N THR A 97 3.61 1.81 -7.00
CA THR A 97 3.45 1.82 -5.52
C THR A 97 3.34 3.25 -5.00
N THR A 98 4.24 4.15 -5.41
CA THR A 98 4.22 5.54 -4.94
C THR A 98 2.96 6.26 -5.41
N MET A 99 2.59 6.09 -6.69
CA MET A 99 1.38 6.69 -7.27
C MET A 99 0.12 6.17 -6.58
N GLY A 100 0.02 4.87 -6.31
CA GLY A 100 -1.11 4.30 -5.58
C GLY A 100 -1.25 4.88 -4.17
N ASN A 101 -0.14 4.98 -3.43
CA ASN A 101 -0.16 5.56 -2.09
C ASN A 101 -0.54 7.05 -2.12
N VAL A 102 -0.02 7.83 -3.06
CA VAL A 102 -0.37 9.25 -3.22
C VAL A 102 -1.84 9.42 -3.59
N ALA A 103 -2.37 8.61 -4.51
CA ALA A 103 -3.77 8.65 -4.91
C ALA A 103 -4.72 8.37 -3.74
N ILE A 104 -4.38 7.40 -2.87
CA ILE A 104 -5.15 7.10 -1.66
C ILE A 104 -5.13 8.27 -0.68
N VAL A 105 -3.97 8.90 -0.47
CA VAL A 105 -3.84 10.06 0.43
C VAL A 105 -4.66 11.24 -0.09
N VAL A 106 -4.45 11.64 -1.35
CA VAL A 106 -5.14 12.79 -1.96
C VAL A 106 -6.64 12.52 -2.06
N GLY A 107 -7.03 11.32 -2.50
CA GLY A 107 -8.43 10.92 -2.60
C GLY A 107 -9.15 10.92 -1.25
N SER A 108 -8.49 10.46 -0.19
CA SER A 108 -9.10 10.44 1.15
C SER A 108 -9.27 11.86 1.73
N ILE A 109 -8.30 12.75 1.56
CA ILE A 109 -8.43 14.16 1.97
C ILE A 109 -9.55 14.85 1.19
N GLY A 110 -9.58 14.69 -0.14
CA GLY A 110 -10.62 15.28 -0.98
C GLY A 110 -12.02 14.78 -0.61
N THR A 111 -12.16 13.49 -0.30
CA THR A 111 -13.42 12.90 0.17
C THR A 111 -13.89 13.53 1.48
N VAL A 112 -12.98 13.72 2.45
CA VAL A 112 -13.32 14.35 3.73
C VAL A 112 -13.78 15.79 3.54
N LEU A 113 -13.07 16.58 2.72
CA LEU A 113 -13.44 17.96 2.42
C LEU A 113 -14.82 18.05 1.75
N LEU A 114 -15.12 17.17 0.78
CA LEU A 114 -16.42 17.12 0.13
C LEU A 114 -17.55 16.78 1.11
N VAL A 115 -17.33 15.81 2.01
CA VAL A 115 -18.31 15.44 3.04
C VAL A 115 -18.56 16.60 4.00
N VAL A 116 -17.52 17.31 4.41
CA VAL A 116 -17.67 18.50 5.27
C VAL A 116 -18.44 19.61 4.53
N ALA A 117 -18.08 19.92 3.28
CA ALA A 117 -18.77 20.94 2.51
C ALA A 117 -20.26 20.60 2.30
N ALA A 118 -20.58 19.33 1.99
CA ALA A 118 -21.96 18.87 1.86
C ALA A 118 -22.73 19.02 3.18
N ILE A 119 -22.09 18.73 4.31
CA ILE A 119 -22.66 18.89 5.65
C ILE A 119 -23.00 20.35 5.95
N GLU A 120 -22.08 21.27 5.68
CA GLU A 120 -22.29 22.72 5.91
C GLU A 120 -23.41 23.25 5.02
N LEU A 121 -23.46 22.81 3.76
CA LEU A 121 -24.53 23.18 2.83
C LEU A 121 -25.91 22.65 3.29
N SER A 122 -25.99 21.44 3.84
CA SER A 122 -27.23 20.93 4.42
C SER A 122 -27.67 21.71 5.66
N ASP A 123 -26.74 22.06 6.56
CA ASP A 123 -27.06 22.84 7.78
C ASP A 123 -27.55 24.25 7.42
N LEU A 124 -26.95 24.86 6.40
CA LEU A 124 -27.45 26.10 5.80
C LEU A 124 -28.88 25.92 5.28
N GLY A 125 -29.14 24.91 4.44
CA GLY A 125 -30.48 24.65 3.89
C GLY A 125 -31.57 24.46 4.93
N ASP A 126 -31.29 23.70 6.00
CA ASP A 126 -32.22 23.49 7.12
C ASP A 126 -32.52 24.81 7.86
N ASN A 127 -31.55 25.71 7.99
CA ASN A 127 -31.74 27.01 8.65
C ASN A 127 -32.63 27.97 7.84
N TRP A 128 -32.55 27.96 6.50
CA TRP A 128 -33.44 28.77 5.65
C TRP A 128 -34.89 28.27 5.66
N GLY A 129 -35.12 26.97 5.89
CA GLY A 129 -36.47 26.38 5.97
C GLY A 129 -37.24 26.67 7.26
N ASN A 130 -36.58 27.19 8.30
CA ASN A 130 -37.17 27.41 9.63
C ASN A 130 -37.73 28.84 9.84
N TRP A 131 -37.68 29.71 8.83
CA TRP A 131 -38.26 31.07 8.86
C TRP A 131 -39.68 31.16 8.28
N GLY A 132 -40.34 30.02 8.04
CA GLY A 132 -41.74 29.95 7.64
C GLY A 132 -42.67 29.82 8.85
N TYR A 133 -42.95 30.94 9.51
CA TYR A 133 -44.19 31.17 10.27
C TYR A 133 -45.03 32.19 9.53
#